data_AF-A0AA91ZSJ6-F1
#
_entry.id   AF-A0AA91ZSJ6-F1
#
_cell.length_a   1.000
_cell.length_b   1.000
_cell.length_c   1.000
_cell.angle_alpha   90.00
_cell.angle_beta   90.00
_cell.angle_gamma   90.00
#
_symmetry.space_group_name_H-M   'P 1'
#
loop_
_entity.id
_entity.type
_entity.pdbx_description
1 polymer ?
#
loop_
_entity_poly.entity_id
_entity_poly.type
_entity_poly.pdbx_seq_one_letter_code
_entity_poly.pdbx_strand_id
1 'polypeptide(L)' 'MFGSKQDDVKEYLIEEGYEVKEYLRKNGDWYYFKVNTFRSGTHTVKVKDGVFGFRVEKA' A
#
# COMPACT_ATOMS: atom_id res chain seq x y z
N MET A 1 20.95 -5.69 2.36
CA MET A 1 19.75 -5.49 3.21
C MET A 1 18.60 -5.14 2.28
N PHE A 2 17.91 -6.15 1.73
CA PHE A 2 16.69 -5.92 0.95
C PHE A 2 15.54 -6.08 1.92
N GLY A 3 15.17 -4.99 2.60
CA GLY A 3 13.81 -4.87 3.13
C GLY A 3 12.87 -5.18 1.97
N SER A 4 12.00 -6.15 2.15
CA SER A 4 11.09 -6.57 1.10
C SER A 4 10.31 -5.34 0.66
N LYS A 5 10.24 -5.03 -0.64
CA LYS A 5 9.49 -3.86 -1.17
C LYS A 5 8.08 -3.68 -0.61
N GLN A 6 7.51 -4.75 -0.07
CA GLN A 6 6.22 -4.80 0.59
C GLN A 6 6.23 -4.14 1.99
N ASP A 7 7.34 -4.20 2.72
CA ASP A 7 7.57 -3.52 3.99
C ASP A 7 7.67 -2.01 3.80
N ASP A 8 8.46 -1.53 2.83
CA ASP A 8 8.52 -0.10 2.50
C ASP A 8 7.14 0.47 2.13
N VAL A 9 6.36 -0.29 1.35
CA VAL A 9 4.99 0.11 0.99
C VAL A 9 4.07 0.13 2.21
N LYS A 10 4.20 -0.83 3.13
CA LYS A 10 3.43 -0.84 4.37
C LYS A 10 3.81 0.36 5.24
N GLU A 11 5.09 0.64 5.40
CA GLU A 11 5.59 1.77 6.18
C GLU A 11 5.09 3.09 5.61
N TYR A 12 5.19 3.28 4.29
CA TYR A 12 4.65 4.45 3.60
C TYR A 12 3.13 4.62 3.81
N LEU A 13 2.36 3.52 3.73
CA LEU A 13 0.92 3.56 3.99
C LEU A 13 0.62 3.93 5.46
N ILE A 14 1.39 3.41 6.41
CA ILE A 14 1.24 3.74 7.84
C ILE A 14 1.59 5.22 8.10
N GLU A 15 2.67 5.74 7.50
CA GLU A 15 3.06 7.15 7.60
C GLU A 15 2.01 8.09 7.01
N GLU A 16 1.37 7.70 5.89
CA GLU A 16 0.27 8.48 5.30
C GLU A 16 -1.04 8.39 6.13
N GLY A 17 -1.06 7.57 7.20
CA GLY A 17 -2.18 7.42 8.13
C GLY A 17 -3.19 6.33 7.73
N TYR A 18 -2.80 5.42 6.83
CA TYR A 18 -3.59 4.25 6.50
C TYR A 18 -3.26 3.08 7.42
N GLU A 19 -4.28 2.52 8.04
CA GLU A 19 -4.14 1.28 8.80
C GLU A 19 -4.23 0.09 7.82
N VAL A 20 -3.10 -0.52 7.49
CA VAL A 20 -3.06 -1.70 6.62
C VAL A 20 -3.70 -2.90 7.33
N LYS A 21 -4.92 -3.25 6.94
CA LYS A 21 -5.67 -4.38 7.49
C LYS A 21 -5.18 -5.70 6.91
N GLU A 22 -5.07 -5.75 5.59
CA GLU A 22 -4.82 -7.00 4.88
C GLU A 22 -4.14 -6.74 3.54
N TYR A 23 -3.22 -7.62 3.16
CA TYR A 23 -2.68 -7.64 1.81
C TYR A 23 -3.53 -8.58 0.96
N LEU A 24 -4.15 -8.04 -0.09
CA LEU A 24 -5.10 -8.78 -0.92
C LEU A 24 -4.37 -9.65 -1.95
N ARG A 25 -3.61 -9.00 -2.84
CA ARG A 25 -2.89 -9.68 -3.92
C ARG A 25 -1.84 -8.77 -4.55
N LYS A 26 -0.90 -9.37 -5.29
CA LYS A 26 -0.03 -8.65 -6.23
C LYS A 26 -0.45 -9.00 -7.64
N ASN A 27 -0.61 -7.99 -8.48
CA ASN A 27 -0.93 -8.12 -9.89
C ASN A 27 0.17 -7.43 -10.70
N GLY A 28 1.13 -8.21 -11.21
CA GLY A 28 2.33 -7.66 -11.85
C GLY A 28 3.11 -6.76 -10.89
N ASP A 29 3.26 -5.48 -11.22
CA ASP A 29 3.92 -4.46 -10.40
C ASP A 29 3.01 -3.78 -9.37
N TRP A 30 1.71 -4.10 -9.35
CA TRP A 30 0.75 -3.51 -8.42
C TRP A 30 0.54 -4.39 -7.19
N TYR A 31 0.68 -3.82 -6.01
CA TYR A 31 0.38 -4.44 -4.73
C TYR A 31 -0.94 -3.91 -4.21
N TYR A 32 -1.91 -4.79 -3.96
CA TYR A 32 -3.23 -4.42 -3.46
C TYR A 32 -3.27 -4.61 -1.95
N PHE A 33 -3.57 -3.53 -1.23
CA PHE A 33 -3.73 -3.53 0.20
C PHE A 33 -5.14 -3.06 0.54
N LYS A 34 -5.76 -3.78 1.48
CA LYS A 34 -6.95 -3.33 2.15
C LYS A 34 -6.49 -2.47 3.32
N VAL A 35 -6.83 -1.19 3.26
CA VAL A 35 -6.50 -0.22 4.29
C VAL A 35 -7.77 0.30 4.94
N ASN A 36 -7.62 0.76 6.17
CA ASN A 36 -8.67 1.42 6.90
C ASN A 36 -8.19 2.81 7.29
N THR A 37 -8.96 3.83 6.92
CA THR A 37 -8.72 5.21 7.38
C THR A 37 -9.84 5.61 8.31
N PHE A 38 -9.50 6.31 9.39
CA PHE A 38 -10.48 6.80 10.36
C PHE A 38 -11.56 7.71 9.71
N ARG A 39 -11.20 8.40 8.62
CA ARG A 39 -12.06 9.37 7.93
C ARG A 39 -12.90 8.78 6.78
N SER A 40 -12.41 7.71 6.13
CA SER A 40 -13.04 7.13 4.93
C SER A 40 -13.54 5.69 5.15
N GLY A 41 -13.24 5.09 6.29
CA GLY A 41 -13.51 3.69 6.57
C GLY A 41 -12.55 2.76 5.84
N THR A 42 -12.99 1.52 5.62
CA THR A 42 -12.19 0.49 4.97
C THR A 42 -12.30 0.61 3.45
N HIS A 43 -11.17 0.80 2.78
CA HIS A 43 -11.09 0.86 1.31
C HIS A 43 -9.84 0.16 0.81
N THR A 44 -9.81 -0.12 -0.48
CA THR A 44 -8.67 -0.78 -1.11
C THR A 44 -7.76 0.27 -1.73
N VAL A 45 -6.46 0.11 -1.57
CA VAL A 45 -5.43 0.88 -2.27
C VAL A 45 -4.54 -0.07 -3.06
N LYS A 46 -4.12 0.38 -4.22
CA LYS A 46 -3.10 -0.30 -5.02
C LYS A 46 -1.84 0.55 -5.01
N VAL A 47 -0.71 -0.07 -4.74
CA VAL A 47 0.58 0.59 -4.70
C VAL A 47 1.46 -0.02 -5.77
N LYS A 48 1.99 0.82 -6.66
CA LYS A 48 2.99 0.40 -7.63
C LYS A 48 4.35 0.89 -7.21
N ASP A 49 5.31 -0.02 -7.19
CA ASP A 49 6.73 0.31 -7.10
C ASP A 49 7.19 0.81 -8.48
N GLY A 50 7.52 2.09 -8.58
CA GLY A 50 8.06 2.71 -9.78
C GLY A 50 9.52 3.12 -9.60
N VAL A 51 10.24 3.30 -10.72
CA VAL A 51 11.65 3.75 -10.73
C VAL A 51 11.85 5.12 -10.05
N PHE A 52 10.78 5.90 -9.88
CA PHE A 52 10.77 7.22 -9.25
C PHE A 52 10.01 7.28 -7.91
N GLY A 53 9.76 6.12 -7.27
CA GLY A 53 9.11 6.03 -5.96
C GLY A 53 7.77 5.27 -5.97
N PHE A 54 7.12 5.26 -4.82
CA PHE A 54 5.85 4.57 -4.61
C PHE A 54 4.68 5.37 -5.17
N ARG A 55 3.87 4.74 -6.01
CA ARG A 55 2.65 5.32 -6.55
C ARG A 55 1.44 4.65 -5.92
N VAL A 56 0.78 5.33 -4.99
CA VAL A 56 -0.46 4.87 -4.37
C VAL A 56 -1.66 5.39 -5.18
N GLU A 57 -2.57 4.49 -5.53
CA GLU A 57 -3.87 4.81 -6.11
C GLU A 57 -4.97 4.18 -5.26
N LYS A 58 -6.01 4.96 -4.94
CA LYS A 58 -7.23 4.43 -4.35
C LYS A 58 -7.99 3.65 -5.44
N ALA A 59 -8.29 2.39 -5.15
CA ALA A 59 -9.02 1.50 -6.06
C ALA A 59 -10.53 1.58 -5.81
#